data_AF-A0A963M982-F1
#
_entry.id   AF-A0A963M982-F1
#
_cell.length_a   1.000
_cell.length_b   1.000
_cell.length_c   1.000
_cell.angle_alpha   90.00
_cell.angle_beta   90.00
_cell.angle_gamma   90.00
#
_symmetry.space_group_name_H-M   'P 1'
#
loop_
_entity.id
_entity.type
_entity.pdbx_description
1 polymer ?
#
loop_
_entity_poly.entity_id
_entity_poly.type
_entity_poly.pdbx_seq_one_letter_code
_entity_poly.pdbx_strand_id
1 'polypeptide(L)'
;MNHPVRLLLSAALALAQAGAWAWSNHTLPTYRAFDTMPELAQAAPVLAEPLELFLRAQEKPIADLLASQETWARTHMPHYAPRADTLVFRADASRSDAERRQAFLAALRISPLSRFALYLQPDLRRTPDPTRRLPHDAVNFLPEQDNDERRFVRVEPGEAVAPLAVLASASDEPDYGLDINLWDDSPSDWGKRYGFGTLPFGNPALYYATQAPFHMGFYHQDWLIYKAAPFIQRTYPLMRIQQYSSLSALAFRSGHDYWGWRFAGLALHYIQDLTQPYHADLSPGDSTLGLIGTNVLAMAGFPKRRDNLIVLLSNRHLALEKFQNESMVRSARAGTDTPLENALRESRRDAAYPAWSPLYARDTVAREAHESAEQTVRTILATVPAAYVSDPAFDFGVKEAGIRLLDDIDRQGPTQRAELERQVAQLLARFGSHSRNTVRGILRAARQQQP
;
A
#
# COMPACT_ATOMS: atom_id res chain seq x y z
N MET A 1 5.54 -36.58 -4.12
CA MET A 1 5.55 -36.07 -2.72
C MET A 1 5.60 -34.54 -2.59
N ASN A 2 5.43 -33.75 -3.67
CA ASN A 2 5.52 -32.27 -3.64
C ASN A 2 4.17 -31.53 -3.53
N HIS A 3 3.03 -32.24 -3.55
CA HIS A 3 1.68 -31.66 -3.49
C HIS A 3 1.16 -31.35 -2.07
N PRO A 4 1.42 -32.14 -1.01
CA PRO A 4 0.87 -31.82 0.33
C PRO A 4 1.57 -30.63 0.99
N VAL A 5 2.82 -30.33 0.61
CA VAL A 5 3.59 -29.17 1.11
C VAL A 5 3.02 -27.83 0.63
N ARG A 6 2.49 -27.79 -0.61
CA ARG A 6 1.88 -26.58 -1.18
C ARG A 6 0.49 -26.27 -0.59
N LEU A 7 -0.30 -27.30 -0.28
CA LEU A 7 -1.69 -27.14 0.18
C LEU A 7 -1.81 -26.61 1.63
N LEU A 8 -0.81 -26.83 2.50
CA LEU A 8 -0.91 -26.49 3.93
C LEU A 8 -0.32 -25.13 4.33
N LEU A 9 0.65 -24.62 3.56
CA LEU A 9 1.17 -23.26 3.69
C LEU A 9 0.19 -22.21 3.11
N SER A 10 -0.52 -22.57 2.04
CA SER A 10 -1.60 -21.74 1.44
C SER A 10 -2.73 -21.49 2.43
N ALA A 11 -3.08 -22.49 3.24
CA ALA A 11 -4.09 -22.35 4.30
C ALA A 11 -3.65 -21.43 5.46
N ALA A 12 -2.34 -21.16 5.61
CA ALA A 12 -1.81 -20.34 6.69
C ALA A 12 -1.94 -18.84 6.42
N LEU A 13 -1.83 -18.43 5.14
CA LEU A 13 -2.04 -17.04 4.73
C LEU A 13 -3.48 -16.79 4.24
N ALA A 14 -4.29 -17.83 4.09
CA ALA A 14 -5.72 -17.72 3.76
C ALA A 14 -6.63 -17.32 4.94
N LEU A 15 -6.07 -17.16 6.15
CA LEU A 15 -6.84 -16.81 7.36
C LEU A 15 -6.48 -15.45 7.95
N ALA A 16 -5.62 -14.66 7.30
CA ALA A 16 -5.59 -13.22 7.55
C ALA A 16 -6.91 -12.62 7.06
N GLN A 17 -7.91 -12.54 7.96
CA GLN A 17 -9.18 -11.84 7.71
C GLN A 17 -9.01 -10.32 7.69
N ALA A 18 -7.82 -9.83 8.06
CA ALA A 18 -7.44 -8.44 7.86
C ALA A 18 -7.17 -8.19 6.37
N GLY A 19 -7.71 -7.12 5.81
CA GLY A 19 -7.21 -6.62 4.54
C GLY A 19 -5.75 -6.15 4.70
N ALA A 20 -5.00 -6.14 3.61
CA ALA A 20 -3.62 -5.65 3.59
C ALA A 20 -3.54 -4.11 3.49
N TRP A 21 -4.26 -3.39 4.36
CA TRP A 21 -4.34 -1.91 4.37
C TRP A 21 -3.24 -1.37 5.28
N ALA A 22 -1.99 -1.24 4.80
CA ALA A 22 -0.94 -0.73 5.67
C ALA A 22 -1.33 0.67 6.18
N TRP A 23 -1.12 0.96 7.47
CA TRP A 23 -1.38 2.31 8.01
C TRP A 23 -2.84 2.81 7.91
N SER A 24 -3.80 1.91 7.68
CA SER A 24 -5.25 2.14 7.54
C SER A 24 -5.68 3.13 6.45
N ASN A 25 -5.25 4.41 6.51
CA ASN A 25 -5.59 5.49 5.59
C ASN A 25 -4.33 6.28 5.25
N HIS A 26 -3.83 6.15 4.02
CA HIS A 26 -2.56 6.75 3.58
C HIS A 26 -2.62 8.27 3.38
N THR A 27 -3.81 8.82 3.10
CA THR A 27 -3.97 10.25 2.84
C THR A 27 -3.57 11.10 4.06
N LEU A 28 -3.98 10.68 5.25
CA LEU A 28 -3.74 11.41 6.49
C LEU A 28 -2.24 11.60 6.82
N PRO A 29 -1.41 10.53 6.88
CA PRO A 29 0.02 10.68 7.06
C PRO A 29 0.71 11.32 5.85
N THR A 30 0.21 11.12 4.63
CA THR A 30 0.78 11.75 3.43
C THR A 30 0.67 13.27 3.47
N TYR A 31 -0.45 13.85 3.91
CA TYR A 31 -0.53 15.32 4.09
C TYR A 31 0.60 15.86 4.97
N ARG A 32 0.88 15.20 6.11
CA ARG A 32 1.92 15.63 7.06
C ARG A 32 3.33 15.35 6.55
N ALA A 33 3.54 14.29 5.77
CA ALA A 33 4.84 13.98 5.18
C ALA A 33 5.34 15.05 4.18
N PHE A 34 4.40 15.79 3.57
CA PHE A 34 4.67 16.69 2.44
C PHE A 34 4.30 18.16 2.67
N ASP A 35 3.53 18.51 3.71
CA ASP A 35 3.10 19.90 3.96
C ASP A 35 4.25 20.90 4.17
N THR A 36 5.44 20.40 4.52
CA THR A 36 6.69 21.19 4.66
C THR A 36 7.73 20.91 3.57
N MET A 37 7.45 20.02 2.61
CA MET A 37 8.37 19.72 1.50
C MET A 37 8.32 20.86 0.47
N PRO A 38 9.42 21.60 0.21
CA PRO A 38 9.39 22.79 -0.64
C PRO A 38 8.81 22.53 -2.04
N GLU A 39 9.14 21.38 -2.63
CA GLU A 39 8.70 20.98 -3.97
C GLU A 39 7.16 20.82 -4.09
N LEU A 40 6.44 20.63 -2.98
CA LEU A 40 4.97 20.59 -2.94
C LEU A 40 4.38 21.85 -2.29
N ALA A 41 4.95 22.29 -1.18
CA ALA A 41 4.46 23.44 -0.41
C ALA A 41 4.50 24.75 -1.22
N GLN A 42 5.42 24.85 -2.18
CA GLN A 42 5.59 26.02 -3.06
C GLN A 42 5.08 25.75 -4.48
N ALA A 43 4.53 24.57 -4.76
CA ALA A 43 4.04 24.24 -6.09
C ALA A 43 2.77 25.04 -6.42
N ALA A 44 2.70 25.54 -7.65
CA ALA A 44 1.50 26.18 -8.16
C ALA A 44 0.34 25.17 -8.22
N PRO A 45 -0.92 25.62 -8.07
CA PRO A 45 -2.09 24.79 -8.36
C PRO A 45 -2.02 24.19 -9.77
N VAL A 46 -2.49 22.95 -9.90
CA VAL A 46 -2.56 22.22 -11.17
C VAL A 46 -4.01 22.08 -11.61
N LEU A 47 -4.25 22.00 -12.91
CA LEU A 47 -5.60 21.86 -13.46
C LEU A 47 -6.01 20.39 -13.44
N ALA A 48 -7.14 20.07 -12.81
CA ALA A 48 -7.66 18.71 -12.75
C ALA A 48 -7.97 18.17 -14.15
N GLU A 49 -7.47 16.98 -14.47
CA GLU A 49 -7.54 16.41 -15.82
C GLU A 49 -8.16 15.01 -15.78
N PRO A 50 -9.29 14.76 -16.49
CA PRO A 50 -9.80 13.41 -16.72
C PRO A 50 -8.73 12.46 -17.28
N LEU A 51 -8.74 11.19 -16.83
CA LEU A 51 -7.75 10.18 -17.25
C LEU A 51 -7.69 10.04 -18.77
N GLU A 52 -8.86 10.08 -19.40
CA GLU A 52 -9.05 9.86 -20.82
C GLU A 52 -8.36 10.95 -21.68
N LEU A 53 -8.22 12.18 -21.17
CA LEU A 53 -7.46 13.24 -21.85
C LEU A 53 -5.96 12.94 -21.85
N PHE A 54 -5.40 12.56 -20.69
CA PHE A 54 -4.01 12.13 -20.58
C PHE A 54 -3.72 10.93 -21.48
N LEU A 55 -4.57 9.90 -21.43
CA LEU A 55 -4.39 8.68 -22.23
C LEU A 55 -4.39 8.97 -23.73
N ARG A 56 -5.31 9.83 -24.20
CA ARG A 56 -5.38 10.22 -25.62
C ARG A 56 -4.17 11.04 -26.04
N ALA A 57 -3.73 11.98 -25.21
CA ALA A 57 -2.56 12.82 -25.51
C ALA A 57 -1.25 12.03 -25.53
N GLN A 58 -1.13 11.01 -24.66
CA GLN A 58 0.12 10.30 -24.40
C GLN A 58 0.10 8.84 -24.87
N GLU A 59 -0.81 8.46 -25.78
CA GLU A 59 -1.05 7.04 -26.09
C GLU A 59 0.21 6.30 -26.58
N LYS A 60 0.97 6.90 -27.49
CA LYS A 60 2.23 6.32 -28.00
C LYS A 60 3.33 6.30 -26.92
N PRO A 61 3.64 7.40 -26.22
CA PRO A 61 4.55 7.38 -25.08
C PRO A 61 4.20 6.35 -24.00
N ILE A 62 2.90 6.17 -23.69
CA ILE A 62 2.43 5.15 -22.73
C ILE A 62 2.74 3.75 -23.27
N ALA A 63 2.46 3.46 -24.54
CA ALA A 63 2.77 2.15 -25.13
C ALA A 63 4.27 1.80 -25.00
N ASP A 64 5.15 2.76 -25.31
CA ASP A 64 6.61 2.58 -25.21
C ASP A 64 7.06 2.43 -23.75
N LEU A 65 6.49 3.24 -22.86
CA LEU A 65 6.76 3.14 -21.42
C LEU A 65 6.34 1.77 -20.86
N LEU A 66 5.12 1.30 -21.13
CA LEU A 66 4.63 0.03 -20.62
C LEU A 66 5.41 -1.16 -21.20
N ALA A 67 5.95 -1.05 -22.42
CA ALA A 67 6.89 -2.03 -22.96
C ALA A 67 8.21 -2.04 -22.16
N SER A 68 8.77 -0.86 -21.85
CA SER A 68 9.99 -0.75 -21.03
C SER A 68 9.78 -1.28 -19.59
N GLN A 69 8.60 -1.07 -19.01
CA GLN A 69 8.24 -1.59 -17.69
C GLN A 69 8.19 -3.12 -17.69
N GLU A 70 7.64 -3.74 -18.74
CA GLU A 70 7.63 -5.20 -18.89
C GLU A 70 9.05 -5.77 -18.98
N THR A 71 9.93 -5.14 -19.78
CA THR A 71 11.35 -5.52 -19.84
C THR A 71 12.01 -5.38 -18.48
N TRP A 72 11.80 -4.24 -17.80
CA TRP A 72 12.35 -3.98 -16.48
C TRP A 72 11.91 -5.04 -15.46
N ALA A 73 10.62 -5.38 -15.42
CA ALA A 73 10.09 -6.35 -14.46
C ALA A 73 10.70 -7.73 -14.67
N ARG A 74 10.82 -8.19 -15.92
CA ARG A 74 11.49 -9.47 -16.25
C ARG A 74 12.96 -9.50 -15.83
N THR A 75 13.65 -8.37 -15.92
CA THR A 75 15.06 -8.28 -15.54
C THR A 75 15.27 -8.22 -14.03
N HIS A 76 14.41 -7.52 -13.30
CA HIS A 76 14.68 -7.15 -11.90
C HIS A 76 13.84 -7.90 -10.86
N MET A 77 12.78 -8.61 -11.28
CA MET A 77 11.88 -9.35 -10.41
C MET A 77 11.93 -10.85 -10.75
N PRO A 78 12.74 -11.67 -10.05
CA PRO A 78 12.96 -13.07 -10.40
C PRO A 78 11.69 -13.95 -10.44
N HIS A 79 10.66 -13.57 -9.66
CA HIS A 79 9.39 -14.29 -9.55
C HIS A 79 8.22 -13.56 -10.22
N TYR A 80 8.52 -12.60 -11.10
CA TYR A 80 7.52 -11.88 -11.88
C TYR A 80 6.77 -12.82 -12.82
N ALA A 81 5.43 -12.75 -12.81
CA ALA A 81 4.60 -13.36 -13.83
C ALA A 81 4.59 -12.48 -15.09
N PRO A 82 5.20 -12.96 -16.20
CA PRO A 82 5.24 -12.25 -17.48
C PRO A 82 3.85 -11.79 -17.94
N ARG A 83 3.73 -10.55 -18.43
CA ARG A 83 2.47 -10.09 -19.00
C ARG A 83 2.20 -10.83 -20.31
N ALA A 84 0.96 -11.29 -20.50
CA ALA A 84 0.52 -11.91 -21.74
C ALA A 84 0.49 -10.90 -22.91
N ASP A 85 0.79 -11.35 -24.13
CA ASP A 85 0.83 -10.50 -25.33
C ASP A 85 -0.50 -9.82 -25.65
N THR A 86 -1.61 -10.44 -25.27
CA THR A 86 -2.98 -9.90 -25.41
C THR A 86 -3.24 -8.66 -24.54
N LEU A 87 -2.40 -8.42 -23.53
CA LEU A 87 -2.47 -7.27 -22.63
C LEU A 87 -1.47 -6.17 -23.00
N VAL A 88 -0.79 -6.29 -24.14
CA VAL A 88 0.11 -5.25 -24.64
C VAL A 88 -0.70 -4.02 -25.01
N PHE A 89 -0.41 -2.89 -24.34
CA PHE A 89 -0.95 -1.61 -24.73
C PHE A 89 -0.32 -1.17 -26.06
N ARG A 90 -1.15 -1.05 -27.10
CA ARG A 90 -0.74 -0.57 -28.43
C ARG A 90 -1.44 0.74 -28.70
N ALA A 91 -0.72 1.75 -29.16
CA ALA A 91 -1.37 3.00 -29.55
C ALA A 91 -2.35 2.76 -30.70
N ASP A 92 -3.56 3.26 -30.56
CA ASP A 92 -4.63 3.13 -31.54
C ASP A 92 -5.53 4.37 -31.51
N ALA A 93 -5.29 5.26 -32.48
CA ALA A 93 -6.03 6.51 -32.61
C ALA A 93 -7.53 6.31 -32.88
N SER A 94 -7.96 5.11 -33.30
CA SER A 94 -9.37 4.81 -33.56
C SER A 94 -10.17 4.47 -32.30
N ARG A 95 -9.51 4.19 -31.16
CA ARG A 95 -10.20 3.86 -29.92
C ARG A 95 -11.03 5.02 -29.39
N SER A 96 -12.24 4.69 -28.96
CA SER A 96 -12.99 5.54 -28.03
C SER A 96 -12.25 5.69 -26.70
N ASP A 97 -12.63 6.70 -25.93
CA ASP A 97 -12.04 6.94 -24.61
C ASP A 97 -12.27 5.77 -23.64
N ALA A 98 -13.44 5.13 -23.72
CA ALA A 98 -13.76 3.95 -22.91
C ALA A 98 -12.86 2.74 -23.26
N GLU A 99 -12.64 2.47 -24.56
CA GLU A 99 -11.76 1.40 -25.01
C GLU A 99 -10.29 1.69 -24.65
N ARG A 100 -9.85 2.95 -24.78
CA ARG A 100 -8.50 3.38 -24.41
C ARG A 100 -8.26 3.20 -22.92
N ARG A 101 -9.23 3.60 -22.08
CA ARG A 101 -9.20 3.37 -20.63
C ARG A 101 -9.13 1.87 -20.34
N GLN A 102 -10.00 1.06 -20.91
CA GLN A 102 -10.02 -0.38 -20.69
C GLN A 102 -8.69 -1.05 -21.08
N ALA A 103 -8.13 -0.67 -22.23
CA ALA A 103 -6.82 -1.16 -22.67
C ALA A 103 -5.70 -0.76 -21.71
N PHE A 104 -5.72 0.47 -21.19
CA PHE A 104 -4.74 0.95 -20.22
C PHE A 104 -4.81 0.17 -18.90
N LEU A 105 -6.01 0.03 -18.32
CA LEU A 105 -6.22 -0.73 -17.07
C LEU A 105 -5.81 -2.20 -17.22
N ALA A 106 -6.18 -2.83 -18.35
CA ALA A 106 -5.79 -4.20 -18.65
C ALA A 106 -4.28 -4.36 -18.82
N ALA A 107 -3.60 -3.39 -19.44
CA ALA A 107 -2.15 -3.42 -19.61
C ALA A 107 -1.39 -3.24 -18.30
N LEU A 108 -1.92 -2.44 -17.36
CA LEU A 108 -1.42 -2.36 -16.00
C LEU A 108 -1.78 -3.60 -15.15
N ARG A 109 -2.73 -4.41 -15.61
CA ARG A 109 -3.30 -5.56 -14.88
C ARG A 109 -3.87 -5.14 -13.52
N ILE A 110 -4.71 -4.12 -13.51
CA ILE A 110 -5.48 -3.64 -12.34
C ILE A 110 -6.97 -3.86 -12.56
N SER A 111 -7.76 -3.77 -11.50
CA SER A 111 -9.21 -3.96 -11.58
C SER A 111 -9.83 -3.02 -12.64
N PRO A 112 -10.65 -3.53 -13.57
CA PRO A 112 -11.38 -2.69 -14.52
C PRO A 112 -12.46 -1.84 -13.83
N LEU A 113 -12.75 -2.11 -12.55
CA LEU A 113 -13.71 -1.36 -11.74
C LEU A 113 -13.10 -0.12 -11.06
N SER A 114 -11.77 0.04 -11.09
CA SER A 114 -11.09 1.22 -10.57
C SER A 114 -11.67 2.50 -11.18
N ARG A 115 -12.10 3.43 -10.31
CA ARG A 115 -12.87 4.61 -10.71
C ARG A 115 -12.00 5.69 -11.34
N PHE A 116 -10.80 5.93 -10.84
CA PHE A 116 -9.95 7.05 -11.27
C PHE A 116 -10.75 8.36 -11.39
N ALA A 117 -11.66 8.59 -10.45
CA ALA A 117 -12.54 9.75 -10.46
C ALA A 117 -11.73 11.03 -10.20
N LEU A 118 -12.28 12.17 -10.60
CA LEU A 118 -11.80 13.47 -10.15
C LEU A 118 -12.37 13.74 -8.76
N TYR A 119 -11.53 13.51 -7.75
CA TYR A 119 -11.89 13.71 -6.36
C TYR A 119 -10.68 14.18 -5.54
N LEU A 120 -10.97 14.71 -4.36
CA LEU A 120 -10.00 14.84 -3.27
C LEU A 120 -10.55 14.14 -2.02
N GLN A 121 -9.64 13.55 -1.25
CA GLN A 121 -9.86 13.22 0.14
C GLN A 121 -9.31 14.39 0.98
N PRO A 122 -10.18 15.18 1.63
CA PRO A 122 -9.78 16.35 2.39
C PRO A 122 -8.85 15.98 3.57
N ASP A 123 -7.90 16.86 3.88
CA ASP A 123 -7.17 16.80 5.15
C ASP A 123 -8.18 16.88 6.31
N LEU A 124 -8.13 15.94 7.24
CA LEU A 124 -9.04 15.88 8.39
C LEU A 124 -8.93 17.09 9.33
N ARG A 125 -7.89 17.92 9.19
CA ARG A 125 -7.79 19.24 9.86
C ARG A 125 -8.75 20.29 9.28
N ARG A 126 -9.33 20.03 8.12
CA ARG A 126 -10.22 20.94 7.41
C ARG A 126 -11.61 20.36 7.34
N THR A 127 -12.61 21.23 7.45
CA THR A 127 -14.00 20.86 7.17
C THR A 127 -14.24 21.03 5.66
N PRO A 128 -14.49 19.94 4.91
CA PRO A 128 -14.81 20.06 3.50
C PRO A 128 -16.19 20.69 3.27
N ASP A 129 -16.38 21.30 2.10
CA ASP A 129 -17.68 21.76 1.66
C ASP A 129 -18.64 20.56 1.47
N PRO A 130 -19.72 20.45 2.26
CA PRO A 130 -20.64 19.32 2.18
C PRO A 130 -21.38 19.26 0.84
N THR A 131 -21.53 20.39 0.13
CA THR A 131 -22.21 20.43 -1.18
C THR A 131 -21.40 19.76 -2.29
N ARG A 132 -20.09 19.61 -2.07
CA ARG A 132 -19.16 18.94 -2.99
C ARG A 132 -18.98 17.46 -2.66
N ARG A 133 -19.62 16.94 -1.61
CA ARG A 133 -19.46 15.54 -1.20
C ARG A 133 -19.88 14.59 -2.32
N LEU A 134 -19.04 13.60 -2.59
CA LEU A 134 -19.36 12.48 -3.47
C LEU A 134 -19.89 11.29 -2.66
N PRO A 135 -20.78 10.47 -3.26
CA PRO A 135 -21.09 9.16 -2.69
C PRO A 135 -19.84 8.27 -2.72
N HIS A 136 -19.74 7.32 -1.79
CA HIS A 136 -18.57 6.44 -1.65
C HIS A 136 -18.27 5.67 -2.94
N ASP A 137 -19.31 5.09 -3.55
CA ASP A 137 -19.23 4.23 -4.74
C ASP A 137 -18.80 4.95 -6.03
N ALA A 138 -18.84 6.29 -6.05
CA ALA A 138 -18.28 7.10 -7.13
C ALA A 138 -16.75 7.10 -7.16
N VAL A 139 -16.09 6.79 -6.04
CA VAL A 139 -14.63 6.80 -5.90
C VAL A 139 -14.09 5.40 -5.57
N ASN A 140 -14.74 4.70 -4.65
CA ASN A 140 -14.33 3.38 -4.17
C ASN A 140 -15.39 2.34 -4.54
N PHE A 141 -15.02 1.33 -5.34
CA PHE A 141 -15.99 0.31 -5.76
C PHE A 141 -16.18 -0.80 -4.71
N LEU A 142 -15.38 -0.81 -3.64
CA LEU A 142 -15.55 -1.71 -2.51
C LEU A 142 -16.67 -1.20 -1.58
N PRO A 143 -17.35 -2.10 -0.85
CA PRO A 143 -18.37 -1.70 0.11
C PRO A 143 -17.81 -0.73 1.17
N GLU A 144 -18.55 0.34 1.46
CA GLU A 144 -18.26 1.22 2.60
C GLU A 144 -18.35 0.42 3.90
N GLN A 145 -17.31 0.52 4.73
CA GLN A 145 -17.27 -0.17 6.02
C GLN A 145 -17.91 0.70 7.12
N ASP A 146 -18.42 0.05 8.16
CA ASP A 146 -18.89 0.76 9.34
C ASP A 146 -17.74 1.56 9.97
N ASN A 147 -18.00 2.84 10.30
CA ASN A 147 -17.03 3.80 10.81
C ASN A 147 -15.91 4.21 9.82
N ASP A 148 -16.07 4.00 8.51
CA ASP A 148 -15.13 4.55 7.53
C ASP A 148 -15.11 6.10 7.63
N GLU A 149 -13.91 6.65 7.84
CA GLU A 149 -13.68 8.08 7.99
C GLU A 149 -13.37 8.76 6.65
N ARG A 150 -13.19 7.99 5.57
CA ARG A 150 -12.92 8.51 4.23
C ARG A 150 -14.10 9.32 3.73
N ARG A 151 -13.83 10.55 3.33
CA ARG A 151 -14.82 11.41 2.67
C ARG A 151 -14.23 11.95 1.40
N PHE A 152 -15.00 11.88 0.33
CA PHE A 152 -14.59 12.31 -1.00
C PHE A 152 -15.32 13.60 -1.37
N VAL A 153 -14.59 14.56 -1.92
CA VAL A 153 -15.16 15.77 -2.52
C VAL A 153 -14.91 15.80 -4.01
N ARG A 154 -15.92 16.19 -4.78
CA ARG A 154 -15.87 16.31 -6.24
C ARG A 154 -14.87 17.37 -6.66
N VAL A 155 -14.11 17.10 -7.71
CA VAL A 155 -13.29 18.07 -8.45
C VAL A 155 -13.80 18.17 -9.88
N GLU A 156 -13.94 19.37 -10.40
CA GLU A 156 -14.40 19.57 -11.78
C GLU A 156 -13.22 19.52 -12.77
N PRO A 157 -13.39 19.02 -14.02
CA PRO A 157 -12.37 19.13 -15.05
C PRO A 157 -11.92 20.59 -15.25
N GLY A 158 -10.60 20.82 -15.25
CA GLY A 158 -10.00 22.14 -15.35
C GLY A 158 -9.97 22.95 -14.06
N GLU A 159 -10.50 22.44 -12.94
CA GLU A 159 -10.42 23.12 -11.65
C GLU A 159 -8.97 23.16 -11.16
N ALA A 160 -8.53 24.33 -10.69
CA ALA A 160 -7.23 24.50 -10.08
C ALA A 160 -7.21 23.87 -8.67
N VAL A 161 -6.40 22.85 -8.47
CA VAL A 161 -6.27 22.11 -7.21
C VAL A 161 -4.83 22.12 -6.70
N ALA A 162 -4.67 22.08 -5.38
CA ALA A 162 -3.34 22.05 -4.76
C ALA A 162 -2.66 20.68 -5.01
N PRO A 163 -1.40 20.64 -5.51
CA PRO A 163 -0.66 19.40 -5.72
C PRO A 163 -0.60 18.47 -4.51
N LEU A 164 -0.44 19.04 -3.31
CA LEU A 164 -0.45 18.29 -2.05
C LEU A 164 -1.76 17.53 -1.84
N ALA A 165 -2.91 18.16 -2.14
CA ALA A 165 -4.20 17.51 -1.97
C ALA A 165 -4.37 16.38 -3.00
N VAL A 166 -3.93 16.58 -4.24
CA VAL A 166 -3.96 15.56 -5.29
C VAL A 166 -3.10 14.35 -4.90
N LEU A 167 -1.83 14.59 -4.54
CA LEU A 167 -0.88 13.56 -4.15
C LEU A 167 -1.33 12.79 -2.90
N ALA A 168 -1.79 13.51 -1.86
CA ALA A 168 -2.28 12.87 -0.64
C ALA A 168 -3.51 12.00 -0.91
N SER A 169 -4.53 12.54 -1.59
CA SER A 169 -5.74 11.78 -1.92
C SER A 169 -5.43 10.52 -2.73
N ALA A 170 -4.48 10.62 -3.66
CA ALA A 170 -4.11 9.50 -4.52
C ALA A 170 -3.31 8.41 -3.80
N SER A 171 -2.68 8.71 -2.66
CA SER A 171 -1.93 7.72 -1.88
C SER A 171 -2.80 6.66 -1.21
N ASP A 172 -4.10 6.91 -1.04
CA ASP A 172 -5.05 5.97 -0.46
C ASP A 172 -5.88 5.24 -1.54
N GLU A 173 -5.79 5.68 -2.80
CA GLU A 173 -6.61 5.14 -3.90
C GLU A 173 -6.38 3.64 -4.20
N PRO A 174 -5.17 3.07 -4.08
CA PRO A 174 -4.96 1.63 -4.27
C PRO A 174 -5.88 0.74 -3.44
N ASP A 175 -6.14 1.12 -2.20
CA ASP A 175 -7.05 0.44 -1.29
C ASP A 175 -8.53 0.53 -1.73
N TYR A 176 -8.85 1.35 -2.73
CA TYR A 176 -10.20 1.45 -3.30
C TYR A 176 -10.45 0.36 -4.36
N GLY A 177 -9.55 -0.63 -4.39
CA GLY A 177 -9.72 -1.90 -5.07
C GLY A 177 -8.89 -2.07 -6.34
N LEU A 178 -7.82 -1.29 -6.52
CA LEU A 178 -6.93 -1.43 -7.69
C LEU A 178 -6.40 -2.85 -7.86
N ASP A 179 -6.05 -3.50 -6.75
CA ASP A 179 -5.41 -4.82 -6.73
C ASP A 179 -6.33 -5.99 -6.37
N ILE A 180 -7.64 -5.81 -6.56
CA ILE A 180 -8.64 -6.80 -6.16
C ILE A 180 -8.93 -7.81 -7.27
N ASN A 181 -8.94 -9.09 -6.88
CA ASN A 181 -9.32 -10.24 -7.68
C ASN A 181 -8.51 -10.38 -8.99
N LEU A 182 -7.20 -10.16 -8.93
CA LEU A 182 -6.32 -10.17 -10.11
C LEU A 182 -5.77 -11.55 -10.50
N TRP A 183 -6.13 -12.62 -9.79
CA TRP A 183 -5.54 -13.96 -9.93
C TRP A 183 -6.45 -14.92 -10.70
N ASP A 184 -5.87 -16.01 -11.22
CA ASP A 184 -6.61 -17.02 -12.01
C ASP A 184 -7.74 -17.68 -11.21
N ASP A 185 -7.54 -17.82 -9.89
CA ASP A 185 -8.45 -18.43 -8.92
C ASP A 185 -9.31 -17.40 -8.15
N SER A 186 -9.23 -16.12 -8.52
CA SER A 186 -10.12 -15.08 -7.98
C SER A 186 -11.52 -15.15 -8.61
N PRO A 187 -12.58 -14.70 -7.91
CA PRO A 187 -13.95 -14.69 -8.41
C PRO A 187 -14.20 -13.53 -9.41
N SER A 188 -13.32 -13.35 -10.40
CA SER A 188 -13.43 -12.31 -11.43
C SER A 188 -13.10 -12.84 -12.82
N ASP A 189 -13.59 -12.15 -13.86
CA ASP A 189 -13.25 -12.48 -15.25
C ASP A 189 -11.97 -11.81 -15.74
N TRP A 190 -11.48 -10.80 -15.03
CA TRP A 190 -10.20 -10.16 -15.37
C TRP A 190 -9.01 -10.94 -14.82
N GLY A 191 -9.08 -11.49 -13.60
CA GLY A 191 -8.01 -12.26 -13.00
C GLY A 191 -7.57 -13.43 -13.89
N LYS A 192 -8.54 -14.19 -14.41
CA LYS A 192 -8.36 -15.29 -15.37
C LYS A 192 -7.61 -14.91 -16.66
N ARG A 193 -7.53 -13.61 -17.00
CA ARG A 193 -6.90 -13.10 -18.23
C ARG A 193 -5.57 -12.40 -17.98
N TYR A 194 -5.27 -12.00 -16.75
CA TYR A 194 -4.09 -11.20 -16.42
C TYR A 194 -2.80 -12.02 -16.28
N GLY A 195 -2.92 -13.33 -16.16
CA GLY A 195 -1.78 -14.26 -16.24
C GLY A 195 -0.83 -14.14 -15.05
N PHE A 196 -1.32 -13.69 -13.89
CA PHE A 196 -0.53 -13.72 -12.66
C PHE A 196 -0.37 -15.13 -12.11
N GLY A 197 -1.23 -16.09 -12.51
CA GLY A 197 -1.30 -17.43 -11.95
C GLY A 197 -2.26 -17.49 -10.76
N THR A 198 -2.23 -18.60 -10.01
CA THR A 198 -2.97 -18.73 -8.75
C THR A 198 -2.42 -17.78 -7.69
N LEU A 199 -3.30 -17.31 -6.81
CA LEU A 199 -2.95 -16.47 -5.66
C LEU A 199 -1.83 -17.14 -4.83
N PRO A 200 -0.67 -16.48 -4.62
CA PRO A 200 0.44 -17.08 -3.91
C PRO A 200 0.21 -17.14 -2.40
N PHE A 201 -0.43 -16.14 -1.82
CA PHE A 201 -0.80 -16.07 -0.41
C PHE A 201 -1.99 -15.11 -0.22
N GLY A 202 -2.81 -15.37 0.80
CA GLY A 202 -4.14 -14.77 0.96
C GLY A 202 -5.24 -15.79 0.72
N ASN A 203 -6.50 -15.33 0.75
CA ASN A 203 -7.68 -16.17 0.52
C ASN A 203 -8.43 -15.69 -0.73
N PRO A 204 -8.51 -16.50 -1.81
CA PRO A 204 -9.20 -16.07 -3.02
C PRO A 204 -10.71 -15.91 -2.85
N ALA A 205 -11.31 -16.49 -1.80
CA ALA A 205 -12.73 -16.32 -1.48
C ALA A 205 -13.03 -14.98 -0.78
N LEU A 206 -12.01 -14.29 -0.26
CA LEU A 206 -12.13 -13.01 0.44
C LEU A 206 -11.48 -11.93 -0.41
N TYR A 207 -12.28 -11.08 -1.05
CA TYR A 207 -11.78 -10.11 -2.04
C TYR A 207 -10.62 -9.26 -1.49
N TYR A 208 -10.73 -8.77 -0.26
CA TYR A 208 -9.72 -7.92 0.38
C TYR A 208 -8.39 -8.64 0.66
N ALA A 209 -8.37 -9.99 0.70
CA ALA A 209 -7.16 -10.76 0.90
C ALA A 209 -6.41 -11.00 -0.42
N THR A 210 -7.06 -10.80 -1.58
CA THR A 210 -6.45 -11.02 -2.90
C THR A 210 -5.42 -9.96 -3.27
N GLN A 211 -5.47 -8.78 -2.65
CA GLN A 211 -4.51 -7.71 -2.88
C GLN A 211 -3.19 -7.91 -2.12
N ALA A 212 -3.14 -8.77 -1.09
CA ALA A 212 -1.97 -8.90 -0.22
C ALA A 212 -0.63 -9.05 -0.96
N PRO A 213 -0.50 -9.84 -2.04
CA PRO A 213 0.77 -9.94 -2.75
C PRO A 213 1.17 -8.70 -3.56
N PHE A 214 0.28 -7.73 -3.75
CA PHE A 214 0.60 -6.43 -4.36
C PHE A 214 1.03 -5.38 -3.34
N HIS A 215 0.69 -5.56 -2.06
CA HIS A 215 0.92 -4.62 -0.97
C HIS A 215 2.00 -5.09 0.03
N MET A 216 2.29 -6.40 0.08
CA MET A 216 3.28 -6.99 0.98
C MET A 216 4.48 -7.53 0.19
N GLY A 217 5.69 -7.16 0.59
CA GLY A 217 6.96 -7.50 -0.06
C GLY A 217 7.97 -8.13 0.88
N PHE A 218 7.96 -9.46 1.00
CA PHE A 218 8.86 -10.22 1.87
C PHE A 218 10.25 -10.44 1.24
N TYR A 219 10.98 -9.36 0.97
CA TYR A 219 12.22 -9.39 0.17
C TYR A 219 13.50 -9.77 0.93
N HIS A 220 13.46 -9.76 2.27
CA HIS A 220 14.65 -9.94 3.12
C HIS A 220 14.51 -11.11 4.11
N GLN A 221 13.69 -12.11 3.78
CA GLN A 221 13.54 -13.30 4.63
C GLN A 221 14.77 -14.19 4.58
N ASP A 222 14.94 -15.03 5.61
CA ASP A 222 15.98 -16.05 5.63
C ASP A 222 15.83 -17.02 4.44
N TRP A 223 16.95 -17.44 3.86
CA TRP A 223 16.96 -18.33 2.70
C TRP A 223 16.25 -19.68 2.96
N LEU A 224 16.22 -20.14 4.21
CA LEU A 224 15.47 -21.34 4.61
C LEU A 224 13.95 -21.12 4.47
N ILE A 225 13.46 -19.92 4.78
CA ILE A 225 12.05 -19.56 4.58
C ILE A 225 11.72 -19.59 3.09
N TYR A 226 12.55 -19.00 2.23
CA TYR A 226 12.34 -19.06 0.79
C TYR A 226 12.37 -20.48 0.23
N LYS A 227 13.22 -21.35 0.77
CA LYS A 227 13.25 -22.77 0.39
C LYS A 227 11.99 -23.51 0.83
N ALA A 228 11.47 -23.20 2.02
CA ALA A 228 10.29 -23.85 2.58
C ALA A 228 8.97 -23.32 1.97
N ALA A 229 8.92 -22.03 1.65
CA ALA A 229 7.73 -21.30 1.23
C ALA A 229 8.02 -20.37 0.03
N PRO A 230 8.48 -20.89 -1.12
CA PRO A 230 8.90 -20.06 -2.26
C PRO A 230 7.79 -19.18 -2.85
N PHE A 231 6.52 -19.50 -2.59
CA PHE A 231 5.37 -18.71 -3.04
C PHE A 231 5.34 -17.31 -2.43
N ILE A 232 5.93 -17.07 -1.24
CA ILE A 232 5.97 -15.73 -0.62
C ILE A 232 6.80 -14.73 -1.44
N GLN A 233 7.66 -15.24 -2.34
CA GLN A 233 8.48 -14.41 -3.21
C GLN A 233 7.71 -13.91 -4.45
N ARG A 234 6.50 -14.43 -4.72
CA ARG A 234 5.60 -13.95 -5.78
C ARG A 234 4.83 -12.72 -5.30
N THR A 235 5.55 -11.62 -5.19
CA THR A 235 5.06 -10.32 -4.70
C THR A 235 5.29 -9.22 -5.74
N TYR A 236 4.43 -8.20 -5.76
CA TYR A 236 4.30 -7.19 -6.80
C TYR A 236 4.33 -5.69 -6.39
N PRO A 237 4.62 -5.26 -5.14
CA PRO A 237 4.84 -3.84 -4.83
C PRO A 237 5.87 -3.18 -5.76
N LEU A 238 6.99 -3.85 -6.07
CA LEU A 238 7.98 -3.31 -7.02
C LEU A 238 7.41 -3.04 -8.41
N MET A 239 6.53 -3.91 -8.90
CA MET A 239 5.87 -3.71 -10.19
C MET A 239 5.00 -2.45 -10.13
N ARG A 240 4.18 -2.30 -9.07
CA ARG A 240 3.28 -1.16 -8.90
C ARG A 240 4.03 0.16 -8.72
N ILE A 241 5.09 0.16 -7.92
CA ILE A 241 5.96 1.32 -7.72
C ILE A 241 6.60 1.73 -9.05
N GLN A 242 7.15 0.78 -9.81
CA GLN A 242 7.75 1.08 -11.11
C GLN A 242 6.71 1.59 -12.11
N GLN A 243 5.52 0.98 -12.15
CA GLN A 243 4.42 1.40 -13.02
C GLN A 243 4.05 2.86 -12.77
N TYR A 244 3.72 3.20 -11.52
CA TYR A 244 3.19 4.51 -11.19
C TYR A 244 4.27 5.60 -11.09
N SER A 245 5.47 5.30 -10.60
CA SER A 245 6.56 6.29 -10.56
C SER A 245 7.01 6.71 -11.96
N SER A 246 7.05 5.78 -12.91
CA SER A 246 7.45 6.09 -14.29
C SER A 246 6.32 6.69 -15.12
N LEU A 247 5.05 6.33 -14.87
CA LEU A 247 3.88 7.05 -15.42
C LEU A 247 3.83 8.49 -14.90
N SER A 248 4.10 8.70 -13.61
CA SER A 248 4.21 10.03 -13.01
C SER A 248 5.30 10.86 -13.68
N ALA A 249 6.50 10.30 -13.85
CA ALA A 249 7.59 11.00 -14.52
C ALA A 249 7.28 11.30 -15.99
N LEU A 250 6.57 10.41 -16.71
CA LEU A 250 6.06 10.68 -18.05
C LEU A 250 5.09 11.85 -18.05
N ALA A 251 4.08 11.83 -17.17
CA ALA A 251 3.05 12.87 -17.10
C ALA A 251 3.63 14.26 -16.79
N PHE A 252 4.56 14.38 -15.85
CA PHE A 252 5.28 15.64 -15.61
C PHE A 252 6.06 16.11 -16.83
N ARG A 253 6.75 15.21 -17.55
CA ARG A 253 7.52 15.56 -18.75
C ARG A 253 6.67 16.10 -19.89
N SER A 254 5.45 15.62 -20.01
CA SER A 254 4.54 15.99 -21.09
C SER A 254 3.53 17.07 -20.70
N GLY A 255 3.69 17.71 -19.53
CA GLY A 255 2.84 18.81 -19.08
C GLY A 255 1.49 18.41 -18.49
N HIS A 256 1.33 17.14 -18.12
CA HIS A 256 0.14 16.59 -17.47
C HIS A 256 0.33 16.54 -15.95
N ASP A 257 0.60 17.68 -15.32
CA ASP A 257 1.04 17.77 -13.92
C ASP A 257 0.04 17.16 -12.93
N TYR A 258 -1.27 17.26 -13.20
CA TYR A 258 -2.29 16.61 -12.38
C TYR A 258 -2.10 15.09 -12.33
N TRP A 259 -1.87 14.46 -13.49
CA TRP A 259 -1.54 13.03 -13.56
C TRP A 259 -0.15 12.71 -13.03
N GLY A 260 0.81 13.63 -13.17
CA GLY A 260 2.10 13.57 -12.50
C GLY A 260 1.93 13.36 -10.99
N TRP A 261 1.15 14.22 -10.33
CA TRP A 261 0.88 14.11 -8.90
C TRP A 261 -0.02 12.93 -8.53
N ARG A 262 -1.06 12.61 -9.32
CA ARG A 262 -1.92 11.43 -9.10
C ARG A 262 -1.12 10.13 -9.15
N PHE A 263 -0.34 9.89 -10.20
CA PHE A 263 0.48 8.69 -10.30
C PHE A 263 1.58 8.67 -9.24
N ALA A 264 2.14 9.81 -8.83
CA ALA A 264 3.07 9.85 -7.71
C ALA A 264 2.42 9.36 -6.40
N GLY A 265 1.19 9.79 -6.11
CA GLY A 265 0.44 9.28 -4.96
C GLY A 265 0.19 7.78 -5.03
N LEU A 266 -0.23 7.25 -6.19
CA LEU A 266 -0.39 5.80 -6.37
C LEU A 266 0.93 5.04 -6.15
N ALA A 267 2.07 5.57 -6.59
CA ALA A 267 3.38 4.97 -6.31
C ALA A 267 3.73 5.03 -4.82
N LEU A 268 3.37 6.14 -4.15
CA LEU A 268 3.64 6.35 -2.73
C LEU A 268 2.91 5.36 -1.85
N HIS A 269 1.68 4.98 -2.19
CA HIS A 269 0.92 3.96 -1.47
C HIS A 269 1.79 2.71 -1.19
N TYR A 270 2.30 2.07 -2.24
CA TYR A 270 3.09 0.85 -2.12
C TYR A 270 4.47 1.08 -1.47
N ILE A 271 5.05 2.28 -1.60
CA ILE A 271 6.27 2.65 -0.85
C ILE A 271 5.96 2.71 0.65
N GLN A 272 4.84 3.33 1.00
CA GLN A 272 4.38 3.53 2.36
C GLN A 272 3.98 2.20 3.01
N ASP A 273 3.34 1.30 2.28
CA ASP A 273 3.10 -0.08 2.71
C ASP A 273 4.40 -0.74 3.15
N LEU A 274 5.43 -0.69 2.31
CA LEU A 274 6.73 -1.31 2.60
C LEU A 274 7.50 -0.65 3.76
N THR A 275 7.02 0.46 4.33
CA THR A 275 7.55 1.01 5.59
C THR A 275 6.97 0.35 6.84
N GLN A 276 5.87 -0.40 6.69
CA GLN A 276 5.21 -1.14 7.74
C GLN A 276 5.90 -2.52 7.92
N PRO A 277 6.42 -2.86 9.10
CA PRO A 277 7.10 -4.15 9.32
C PRO A 277 6.30 -5.41 8.95
N TYR A 278 4.99 -5.48 9.23
CA TYR A 278 4.07 -6.56 8.82
C TYR A 278 3.83 -6.66 7.31
N HIS A 279 4.24 -5.65 6.53
CA HIS A 279 4.22 -5.69 5.07
C HIS A 279 5.59 -6.01 4.44
N ALA A 280 6.67 -5.96 5.23
CA ALA A 280 8.03 -6.29 4.79
C ALA A 280 8.56 -7.60 5.39
N ASP A 281 7.93 -8.08 6.46
CA ASP A 281 8.28 -9.31 7.16
C ASP A 281 7.09 -10.28 7.29
N LEU A 282 7.33 -11.56 7.01
CA LEU A 282 6.28 -12.58 6.97
C LEU A 282 5.68 -12.87 8.36
N SER A 283 6.49 -12.82 9.41
CA SER A 283 6.06 -13.13 10.77
C SER A 283 6.89 -12.33 11.78
N PRO A 284 6.63 -11.02 11.91
CA PRO A 284 7.40 -10.15 12.80
C PRO A 284 7.54 -10.74 14.21
N GLY A 285 8.79 -10.86 14.67
CA GLY A 285 9.11 -11.34 16.02
C GLY A 285 9.19 -12.86 16.19
N ASP A 286 8.97 -13.65 15.14
CA ASP A 286 9.14 -15.10 15.16
C ASP A 286 10.46 -15.53 14.50
N SER A 287 11.13 -16.52 15.08
CA SER A 287 12.36 -17.07 14.50
C SER A 287 12.08 -17.98 13.31
N THR A 288 13.00 -18.02 12.34
CA THR A 288 12.94 -18.92 11.17
C THR A 288 12.72 -20.39 11.58
N LEU A 289 13.46 -20.87 12.58
CA LEU A 289 13.31 -22.26 13.07
C LEU A 289 11.94 -22.48 13.74
N GLY A 290 11.43 -21.48 14.47
CA GLY A 290 10.09 -21.50 15.04
C GLY A 290 9.00 -21.63 13.97
N LEU A 291 9.10 -20.84 12.89
CA LEU A 291 8.16 -20.89 11.76
C LEU A 291 8.20 -22.23 11.03
N ILE A 292 9.41 -22.73 10.73
CA ILE A 292 9.58 -24.03 10.09
C ILE A 292 9.03 -25.14 10.99
N GLY A 293 9.35 -25.13 12.28
CA GLY A 293 8.85 -26.10 13.25
C GLY A 293 7.32 -26.07 13.38
N THR A 294 6.73 -24.88 13.42
CA THR A 294 5.28 -24.68 13.42
C THR A 294 4.63 -25.29 12.17
N ASN A 295 5.23 -25.09 10.99
CA ASN A 295 4.72 -25.67 9.76
C ASN A 295 4.90 -27.20 9.70
N VAL A 296 6.04 -27.73 10.18
CA VAL A 296 6.27 -29.18 10.27
C VAL A 296 5.22 -29.85 11.17
N LEU A 297 4.88 -29.25 12.31
CA LEU A 297 3.82 -29.77 13.19
C LEU A 297 2.44 -29.74 12.51
N ALA A 298 2.11 -28.66 11.80
CA ALA A 298 0.88 -28.58 11.03
C ALA A 298 0.81 -29.67 9.95
N MET A 299 1.92 -29.93 9.25
CA MET A 299 2.03 -31.01 8.26
C MET A 299 1.90 -32.40 8.87
N ALA A 300 2.29 -32.58 10.13
CA ALA A 300 2.10 -33.82 10.88
C ALA A 300 0.67 -33.99 11.43
N GLY A 301 -0.26 -33.10 11.11
CA GLY A 301 -1.66 -33.16 11.57
C GLY A 301 -1.95 -32.37 12.84
N PHE A 302 -1.03 -31.54 13.32
CA PHE A 302 -1.18 -30.74 14.55
C PHE A 302 -1.17 -29.23 14.25
N PRO A 303 -2.24 -28.68 13.62
CA PRO A 303 -2.23 -27.31 13.08
C PRO A 303 -2.36 -26.20 14.13
N LYS A 304 -2.75 -26.52 15.38
CA LYS A 304 -3.10 -25.54 16.42
C LYS A 304 -2.06 -24.43 16.62
N ARG A 305 -0.76 -24.75 16.58
CA ARG A 305 0.30 -23.72 16.73
C ARG A 305 0.31 -22.72 15.57
N ARG A 306 0.15 -23.22 14.34
CA ARG A 306 0.05 -22.39 13.14
C ARG A 306 -1.18 -21.51 13.20
N ASP A 307 -2.33 -22.10 13.53
CA ASP A 307 -3.60 -21.37 13.58
C ASP A 307 -3.57 -20.26 14.63
N ASN A 308 -3.02 -20.54 15.82
CA ASN A 308 -2.79 -19.53 16.85
C ASN A 308 -1.84 -18.42 16.38
N LEU A 309 -0.75 -18.78 15.70
CA LEU A 309 0.22 -17.80 15.21
C LEU A 309 -0.44 -16.82 14.22
N ILE A 310 -1.26 -17.32 13.31
CA ILE A 310 -1.96 -16.49 12.32
C ILE A 310 -2.85 -15.44 13.01
N VAL A 311 -3.62 -15.86 14.01
CA VAL A 311 -4.47 -14.93 14.78
C VAL A 311 -3.63 -13.88 15.49
N LEU A 312 -2.53 -14.28 16.13
CA LEU A 312 -1.66 -13.36 16.85
C LEU A 312 -0.97 -12.35 15.93
N LEU A 313 -0.51 -12.79 14.74
CA LEU A 313 0.05 -11.91 13.73
C LEU A 313 -0.98 -10.89 13.25
N SER A 314 -2.18 -11.36 12.90
CA SER A 314 -3.30 -10.51 12.49
C SER A 314 -3.65 -9.48 13.57
N ASN A 315 -3.76 -9.90 14.83
CA ASN A 315 -4.10 -9.00 15.92
C ASN A 315 -3.05 -7.92 16.16
N ARG A 316 -1.76 -8.28 16.15
CA ARG A 316 -0.68 -7.32 16.39
C ARG A 316 -0.54 -6.33 15.25
N HIS A 317 -0.72 -6.79 14.01
CA HIS A 317 -0.79 -5.94 12.82
C HIS A 317 -1.93 -4.92 12.97
N LEU A 318 -3.15 -5.37 13.18
CA LEU A 318 -4.32 -4.50 13.29
C LEU A 318 -4.25 -3.55 14.50
N ALA A 319 -3.69 -3.99 15.63
CA ALA A 319 -3.50 -3.13 16.79
C ALA A 319 -2.54 -1.96 16.51
N LEU A 320 -1.46 -2.20 15.75
CA LEU A 320 -0.51 -1.16 15.37
C LEU A 320 -1.20 -0.10 14.48
N GLU A 321 -1.96 -0.55 13.48
CA GLU A 321 -2.65 0.32 12.52
C GLU A 321 -3.77 1.10 13.19
N LYS A 322 -4.60 0.45 13.99
CA LYS A 322 -5.64 1.12 14.76
C LYS A 322 -5.07 2.17 15.69
N PHE A 323 -3.96 1.90 16.38
CA PHE A 323 -3.32 2.88 17.24
C PHE A 323 -2.84 4.11 16.45
N GLN A 324 -2.18 3.88 15.32
CA GLN A 324 -1.71 4.95 14.45
C GLN A 324 -2.88 5.78 13.91
N ASN A 325 -3.90 5.13 13.34
CA ASN A 325 -5.06 5.81 12.77
C ASN A 325 -5.84 6.60 13.84
N GLU A 326 -6.23 5.99 14.95
CA GLU A 326 -6.99 6.68 16.01
C GLU A 326 -6.21 7.87 16.58
N SER A 327 -4.89 7.74 16.75
CA SER A 327 -4.05 8.82 17.28
C SER A 327 -4.00 10.01 16.33
N MET A 328 -3.77 9.76 15.03
CA MET A 328 -3.69 10.82 14.02
C MET A 328 -5.05 11.45 13.69
N VAL A 329 -6.12 10.66 13.72
CA VAL A 329 -7.48 11.20 13.57
C VAL A 329 -7.82 12.13 14.72
N ARG A 330 -7.51 11.71 15.95
CA ARG A 330 -7.73 12.52 17.16
C ARG A 330 -6.94 13.84 17.10
N SER A 331 -5.66 13.80 16.74
CA SER A 331 -4.83 15.01 16.61
C SER A 331 -5.31 15.93 15.48
N ALA A 332 -5.68 15.37 14.32
CA ALA A 332 -6.17 16.14 13.18
C ALA A 332 -7.47 16.88 13.51
N ARG A 333 -8.43 16.20 14.15
CA ARG A 333 -9.70 16.83 14.59
C ARG A 333 -9.48 17.88 15.68
N ALA A 334 -8.48 17.68 16.54
CA ALA A 334 -8.10 18.67 17.55
C ALA A 334 -7.29 19.85 16.96
N GLY A 335 -6.83 19.75 15.71
CA GLY A 335 -5.94 20.75 15.11
C GLY A 335 -4.56 20.80 15.78
N THR A 336 -4.13 19.73 16.43
CA THR A 336 -2.86 19.67 17.18
C THR A 336 -1.85 18.75 16.51
N ASP A 337 -0.57 19.03 16.74
CA ASP A 337 0.54 18.14 16.38
C ASP A 337 0.95 17.33 17.61
N THR A 338 1.20 16.04 17.40
CA THR A 338 1.78 15.10 18.37
C THR A 338 3.16 14.66 17.86
N PRO A 339 3.89 13.80 18.60
CA PRO A 339 5.12 13.20 18.09
C PRO A 339 4.97 12.51 16.72
N LEU A 340 3.77 12.03 16.37
CA LEU A 340 3.50 11.35 15.10
C LEU A 340 3.58 12.31 13.91
N GLU A 341 2.89 13.46 13.99
CA GLU A 341 2.94 14.47 12.91
C GLU A 341 4.31 15.15 12.82
N ASN A 342 4.98 15.36 13.95
CA ASN A 342 6.34 15.87 13.96
C ASN A 342 7.32 14.89 13.30
N ALA A 343 7.18 13.58 13.57
CA ALA A 343 7.99 12.56 12.94
C ALA A 343 7.79 12.51 11.42
N LEU A 344 6.54 12.62 10.94
CA LEU A 344 6.24 12.65 9.51
C LEU A 344 6.95 13.80 8.79
N ARG A 345 7.13 14.96 9.44
CA ARG A 345 7.79 16.15 8.88
C ARG A 345 9.31 16.15 9.00
N GLU A 346 9.91 15.22 9.74
CA GLU A 346 11.35 15.22 10.01
C GLU A 346 12.14 14.93 8.74
N SER A 347 12.60 15.99 8.07
CA SER A 347 13.31 15.92 6.78
C SER A 347 14.82 15.84 6.90
N ARG A 348 15.42 16.03 8.09
CA ARG A 348 16.88 15.90 8.27
C ARG A 348 17.36 14.48 8.00
N ARG A 349 16.48 13.49 8.18
CA ARG A 349 16.75 12.07 7.88
C ARG A 349 16.80 11.76 6.38
N ASP A 350 16.15 12.58 5.53
CA ASP A 350 16.02 12.31 4.10
C ASP A 350 17.39 12.08 3.44
N ALA A 351 18.38 12.92 3.80
CA ALA A 351 19.72 12.91 3.24
C ALA A 351 20.60 11.73 3.73
N ALA A 352 20.18 11.02 4.78
CA ALA A 352 20.90 9.84 5.28
C ALA A 352 20.64 8.58 4.42
N TYR A 353 19.60 8.60 3.58
CA TYR A 353 19.26 7.49 2.71
C TYR A 353 20.02 7.56 1.38
N PRO A 354 20.28 6.39 0.75
CA PRO A 354 20.85 6.37 -0.59
C PRO A 354 19.95 7.07 -1.60
N ALA A 355 20.53 7.47 -2.73
CA ALA A 355 19.77 8.04 -3.83
C ALA A 355 18.66 7.08 -4.29
N TRP A 356 17.50 7.65 -4.63
CA TRP A 356 16.38 6.89 -5.17
C TRP A 356 16.79 6.18 -6.48
N SER A 357 16.36 4.93 -6.60
CA SER A 357 16.58 4.07 -7.76
C SER A 357 15.34 3.18 -7.96
N PRO A 358 15.19 2.51 -9.12
CA PRO A 358 14.08 1.58 -9.34
C PRO A 358 14.00 0.43 -8.31
N LEU A 359 15.10 0.12 -7.63
CA LEU A 359 15.16 -0.92 -6.60
C LEU A 359 15.12 -0.38 -5.17
N TYR A 360 15.02 0.94 -4.98
CA TYR A 360 15.03 1.61 -3.67
C TYR A 360 13.99 1.06 -2.70
N ALA A 361 12.78 0.77 -3.20
CA ALA A 361 11.70 0.17 -2.41
C ALA A 361 12.10 -1.18 -1.80
N ARG A 362 12.76 -2.04 -2.57
CA ARG A 362 13.27 -3.33 -2.07
C ARG A 362 14.48 -3.13 -1.19
N ASP A 363 15.51 -2.49 -1.73
CA ASP A 363 16.85 -2.51 -1.18
C ASP A 363 17.02 -1.54 -0.02
N THR A 364 16.11 -0.59 0.19
CA THR A 364 16.19 0.38 1.29
C THR A 364 14.93 0.34 2.14
N VAL A 365 13.76 0.57 1.55
CA VAL A 365 12.50 0.74 2.30
C VAL A 365 12.10 -0.55 3.01
N ALA A 366 11.86 -1.63 2.25
CA ALA A 366 11.47 -2.93 2.82
C ALA A 366 12.55 -3.52 3.73
N ARG A 367 13.84 -3.25 3.46
CA ARG A 367 14.93 -3.69 4.33
C ARG A 367 14.85 -3.04 5.71
N GLU A 368 14.70 -1.72 5.76
CA GLU A 368 14.63 -1.01 7.05
C GLU A 368 13.37 -1.41 7.85
N ALA A 369 12.24 -1.64 7.18
CA ALA A 369 11.03 -2.15 7.82
C ALA A 369 11.24 -3.56 8.40
N HIS A 370 11.79 -4.49 7.60
CA HIS A 370 12.13 -5.85 8.02
C HIS A 370 13.08 -5.85 9.24
N GLU A 371 14.17 -5.07 9.20
CA GLU A 371 15.15 -4.97 10.30
C GLU A 371 14.53 -4.46 11.62
N SER A 372 13.40 -3.75 11.55
CA SER A 372 12.70 -3.22 12.73
C SER A 372 11.53 -4.05 13.22
N ALA A 373 11.23 -5.16 12.55
CA ALA A 373 10.06 -5.98 12.82
C ALA A 373 10.06 -6.54 14.24
N GLU A 374 11.19 -7.08 14.70
CA GLU A 374 11.31 -7.63 16.05
C GLU A 374 11.07 -6.57 17.14
N GLN A 375 11.71 -5.39 17.01
CA GLN A 375 11.53 -4.31 17.98
C GLN A 375 10.08 -3.82 18.00
N THR A 376 9.43 -3.73 16.84
CA THR A 376 8.03 -3.34 16.74
C THR A 376 7.12 -4.32 17.51
N VAL A 377 7.31 -5.62 17.33
CA VAL A 377 6.53 -6.65 18.03
C VAL A 377 6.79 -6.63 19.53
N ARG A 378 8.05 -6.49 19.96
CA ARG A 378 8.39 -6.36 21.38
C ARG A 378 7.68 -5.17 22.02
N THR A 379 7.64 -4.01 21.36
CA THR A 379 6.92 -2.85 21.87
C THR A 379 5.41 -3.11 21.92
N ILE A 380 4.81 -3.70 20.89
CA ILE A 380 3.37 -4.04 20.88
C ILE A 380 3.03 -4.95 22.06
N LEU A 381 3.78 -6.03 22.27
CA LEU A 381 3.56 -6.97 23.37
C LEU A 381 3.73 -6.34 24.76
N ALA A 382 4.57 -5.31 24.88
CA ALA A 382 4.82 -4.60 26.14
C ALA A 382 3.81 -3.49 26.44
N THR A 383 3.08 -3.00 25.44
CA THR A 383 2.29 -1.75 25.56
C THR A 383 0.82 -1.91 25.23
N VAL A 384 0.43 -2.89 24.42
CA VAL A 384 -0.96 -3.16 24.04
C VAL A 384 -1.56 -4.22 24.99
N PRO A 385 -2.84 -4.12 25.39
CA PRO A 385 -3.45 -5.09 26.29
C PRO A 385 -3.25 -6.54 25.81
N ALA A 386 -2.77 -7.41 26.69
CA ALA A 386 -2.42 -8.80 26.34
C ALA A 386 -3.60 -9.60 25.75
N ALA A 387 -4.84 -9.29 26.16
CA ALA A 387 -6.05 -9.87 25.60
C ALA A 387 -6.20 -9.62 24.09
N TYR A 388 -5.58 -8.56 23.55
CA TYR A 388 -5.62 -8.25 22.13
C TYR A 388 -4.47 -8.91 21.38
N VAL A 389 -3.25 -8.90 21.91
CA VAL A 389 -2.04 -9.22 21.14
C VAL A 389 -1.33 -10.53 21.52
N SER A 390 -1.82 -11.19 22.57
CA SER A 390 -1.24 -12.41 23.13
C SER A 390 -2.25 -13.55 23.32
N ASP A 391 -3.56 -13.29 23.15
CA ASP A 391 -4.61 -14.31 23.21
C ASP A 391 -5.03 -14.78 21.80
N PRO A 392 -4.68 -16.02 21.38
CA PRO A 392 -5.06 -16.55 20.08
C PRO A 392 -6.55 -16.92 19.97
N ALA A 393 -7.33 -16.87 21.07
CA ALA A 393 -8.78 -17.03 21.04
C ALA A 393 -9.51 -15.70 20.78
N PHE A 394 -8.80 -14.57 20.81
CA PHE A 394 -9.33 -13.26 20.48
C PHE A 394 -9.02 -12.95 19.02
N ASP A 395 -10.04 -12.65 18.21
CA ASP A 395 -9.87 -12.13 16.85
C ASP A 395 -10.09 -10.61 16.88
N PHE A 396 -9.03 -9.84 16.66
CA PHE A 396 -9.07 -8.39 16.70
C PHE A 396 -9.85 -7.81 15.52
N GLY A 397 -9.70 -8.38 14.33
CA GLY A 397 -10.36 -7.88 13.12
C GLY A 397 -11.88 -8.03 13.20
N VAL A 398 -12.36 -9.16 13.70
CA VAL A 398 -13.80 -9.38 13.90
C VAL A 398 -14.39 -8.45 14.97
N LYS A 399 -13.60 -8.05 15.96
CA LYS A 399 -14.06 -7.26 17.12
C LYS A 399 -13.71 -5.77 17.03
N GLU A 400 -13.03 -5.34 15.98
CA GLU A 400 -12.35 -4.05 15.90
C GLU A 400 -13.27 -2.86 16.22
N ALA A 401 -14.48 -2.87 15.67
CA ALA A 401 -15.46 -1.80 15.84
C ALA A 401 -15.84 -1.52 17.31
N GLY A 402 -15.70 -2.52 18.19
CA GLY A 402 -15.98 -2.39 19.62
C GLY A 402 -14.75 -2.02 20.47
N ILE A 403 -13.56 -1.96 19.88
CA ILE A 403 -12.30 -1.72 20.61
C ILE A 403 -12.02 -0.21 20.64
N ARG A 404 -11.81 0.34 21.83
CA ARG A 404 -11.38 1.73 22.06
C ARG A 404 -9.91 1.72 22.43
N LEU A 405 -9.06 1.45 21.45
CA LEU A 405 -7.68 1.04 21.70
C LEU A 405 -6.88 2.09 22.46
N LEU A 406 -7.04 3.38 22.12
CA LEU A 406 -6.37 4.45 22.87
C LEU A 406 -6.76 4.46 24.35
N ASP A 407 -8.06 4.35 24.66
CA ASP A 407 -8.56 4.33 26.04
C ASP A 407 -8.06 3.09 26.79
N ASP A 408 -8.05 1.94 26.11
CA ASP A 408 -7.61 0.66 26.69
C ASP A 408 -6.11 0.68 27.01
N ILE A 409 -5.29 1.36 26.19
CA ILE A 409 -3.88 1.59 26.46
C ILE A 409 -3.69 2.60 27.59
N ASP A 410 -4.44 3.70 27.61
CA ASP A 410 -4.33 4.74 28.64
C ASP A 410 -4.64 4.17 30.04
N ARG A 411 -5.50 3.14 30.15
CA ARG A 411 -5.76 2.42 31.41
C ARG A 411 -4.58 1.57 31.91
N GLN A 412 -3.63 1.19 31.06
CA GLN A 412 -2.43 0.46 31.48
C GLN A 412 -1.36 1.40 32.07
N GLY A 413 -1.40 2.69 31.73
CA GLY A 413 -0.53 3.73 32.26
C GLY A 413 0.08 4.63 31.18
N PRO A 414 0.51 5.85 31.55
CA PRO A 414 1.06 6.82 30.61
C PRO A 414 2.39 6.36 29.98
N THR A 415 3.15 5.50 30.66
CA THR A 415 4.42 4.95 30.15
C THR A 415 4.18 4.07 28.92
N GLN A 416 3.19 3.19 28.97
CA GLN A 416 2.85 2.27 27.87
C GLN A 416 2.41 3.07 26.64
N ARG A 417 1.57 4.10 26.86
CA ARG A 417 1.14 5.02 25.82
C ARG A 417 2.33 5.69 25.13
N ALA A 418 3.21 6.32 25.91
CA ALA A 418 4.37 7.04 25.38
C ALA A 418 5.37 6.13 24.67
N GLU A 419 5.55 4.90 25.15
CA GLU A 419 6.42 3.89 24.54
C GLU A 419 5.91 3.47 23.15
N LEU A 420 4.62 3.15 23.03
CA LEU A 420 4.01 2.79 21.75
C LEU A 420 4.01 3.99 20.80
N GLU A 421 3.68 5.18 21.30
CA GLU A 421 3.72 6.42 20.51
C GLU A 421 5.11 6.69 19.94
N ARG A 422 6.17 6.47 20.74
CA ARG A 422 7.55 6.61 20.27
C ARG A 422 7.89 5.60 19.18
N GLN A 423 7.48 4.34 19.32
CA GLN A 423 7.68 3.32 18.29
C GLN A 423 6.96 3.69 16.99
N VAL A 424 5.69 4.10 17.06
CA VAL A 424 4.92 4.52 15.87
C VAL A 424 5.51 5.78 15.25
N ALA A 425 5.93 6.76 16.04
CA ALA A 425 6.62 7.95 15.54
C ALA A 425 7.92 7.58 14.77
N GLN A 426 8.69 6.61 15.24
CA GLN A 426 9.89 6.16 14.50
C GLN A 426 9.55 5.53 13.15
N LEU A 427 8.49 4.72 13.08
CA LEU A 427 8.02 4.15 11.82
C LEU A 427 7.49 5.24 10.88
N LEU A 428 6.72 6.21 11.40
CA LEU A 428 6.20 7.33 10.62
C LEU A 428 7.30 8.31 10.15
N ALA A 429 8.42 8.42 10.87
CA ALA A 429 9.57 9.17 10.38
C ALA A 429 10.20 8.50 9.13
N ARG A 430 10.20 7.16 9.07
CA ARG A 430 10.64 6.42 7.87
C ARG A 430 9.63 6.56 6.74
N PHE A 431 8.34 6.42 7.04
CA PHE A 431 7.23 6.73 6.11
C PHE A 431 7.46 8.08 5.43
N GLY A 432 7.66 9.14 6.22
CA GLY A 432 7.87 10.50 5.71
C GLY A 432 9.13 10.60 4.84
N SER A 433 10.26 10.08 5.32
CA SER A 433 11.54 10.15 4.62
C SER A 433 11.52 9.42 3.27
N HIS A 434 11.02 8.18 3.25
CA HIS A 434 10.94 7.39 2.02
C HIS A 434 9.92 7.94 1.03
N SER A 435 8.81 8.51 1.52
CA SER A 435 7.83 9.18 0.67
C SER A 435 8.47 10.39 -0.04
N ARG A 436 9.11 11.29 0.71
CA ARG A 436 9.78 12.47 0.12
C ARG A 436 10.91 12.10 -0.83
N ASN A 437 11.74 11.11 -0.47
CA ASN A 437 12.82 10.64 -1.34
C ASN A 437 12.30 10.03 -2.65
N THR A 438 11.18 9.32 -2.61
CA THR A 438 10.51 8.80 -3.81
C THR A 438 10.03 9.93 -4.71
N VAL A 439 9.32 10.94 -4.16
CA VAL A 439 8.86 12.09 -4.96
C VAL A 439 10.04 12.86 -5.57
N ARG A 440 11.12 13.11 -4.81
CA ARG A 440 12.34 13.72 -5.37
C ARG A 440 12.98 12.87 -6.46
N GLY A 441 12.90 11.55 -6.36
CA GLY A 441 13.34 10.62 -7.39
C GLY A 441 12.53 10.76 -8.68
N ILE A 442 11.20 10.75 -8.56
CA ILE A 442 10.25 10.95 -9.66
C ILE A 442 10.48 12.29 -10.35
N LEU A 443 10.56 13.39 -9.59
CA LEU A 443 10.79 14.73 -10.14
C LEU A 443 12.14 14.84 -10.85
N ARG A 444 13.18 14.15 -10.36
CA ARG A 444 14.48 14.06 -11.06
C ARG A 444 14.36 13.27 -12.36
N ALA A 445 13.69 12.12 -12.36
CA ALA A 445 13.44 11.33 -13.55
C ALA A 445 12.60 12.10 -14.60
N ALA A 446 11.69 12.95 -14.14
CA ALA A 446 10.93 13.83 -15.02
C ALA A 446 11.80 14.93 -15.68
N ARG A 447 12.94 15.31 -15.11
CA ARG A 447 13.82 16.33 -15.72
C ARG A 447 14.81 15.74 -16.72
N GLN A 448 15.03 14.43 -16.67
CA GLN A 448 15.92 13.73 -17.60
C GLN A 448 15.19 13.46 -18.91
N GLN A 449 15.71 13.98 -20.02
CA GLN A 449 15.33 13.50 -21.35
C GLN A 449 15.82 12.04 -21.46
N GLN A 450 14.97 11.11 -21.89
CA GLN A 450 15.47 9.79 -22.27
C GLN A 450 16.43 9.98 -23.45
N PRO A 451 17.60 9.30 -23.46
CA PRO A 451 18.55 9.39 -24.55
C PRO A 451 17.97 8.93 -25.88
#